data_AF-A0A015IZA4-F1
#
_entry.id   AF-A0A015IZA4-F1
#
_cell.length_a   1.000
_cell.length_b   1.000
_cell.length_c   1.000
_cell.angle_alpha   90.00
_cell.angle_beta   90.00
_cell.angle_gamma   90.00
#
_symmetry.space_group_name_H-M   'P 1'
#
loop_
_entity.id
_entity.type
_entity.pdbx_description
1 polymer ?
#
loop_
_entity_poly.entity_id
_entity_poly.type
_entity_poly.pdbx_seq_one_letter_code
_entity_poly.pdbx_strand_id
1 'polypeptide(L)'
;MLYEIISGLNNIHSNKLIHCDFHDGNILNHNDKYEDKIYISDLGLCQPVKLFLKKYDIYGVIPFMAPEVLRGKSFTPASDIYGFSMIMWELTSGVPPFNNRAHDIQLSLSICKGERPEIIENTPQCYVDLMKKCWNEDPSERPSSKEVVKIIGKWIYCPSNDEINEKLKSNIMEFINAPIGRHSDLAIESHSKACYKSRLLDFTSNKLNEILESENLDNYIIKDLKSLGMQI
;
A
#
# COMPACT_ATOMS: atom_id res chain seq x y z
N MET A 1 17.01 -2.46 4.03
CA MET A 1 16.00 -1.43 3.73
C MET A 1 14.59 -1.79 4.20
N LEU A 2 13.89 -2.78 3.62
CA LEU A 2 12.47 -3.04 3.96
C LEU A 2 12.21 -3.29 5.46
N TYR A 3 13.10 -4.05 6.11
CA TYR A 3 13.03 -4.31 7.56
C TYR A 3 13.14 -3.03 8.40
N GLU A 4 14.03 -2.11 8.02
CA GLU A 4 14.19 -0.82 8.70
C GLU A 4 12.94 0.05 8.56
N ILE A 5 12.35 0.10 7.34
CA ILE A 5 11.10 0.83 7.08
C ILE A 5 9.98 0.35 8.01
N ILE A 6 9.72 -0.96 8.05
CA ILE A 6 8.63 -1.48 8.89
C ILE A 6 8.95 -1.37 10.38
N SER A 7 10.22 -1.47 10.78
CA SER A 7 10.64 -1.29 12.17
C SER A 7 10.42 0.14 12.64
N GLY A 8 10.74 1.13 11.80
CA GLY A 8 10.41 2.53 12.03
C GLY A 8 8.90 2.76 12.16
N LEU A 9 8.10 2.19 11.25
CA LEU A 9 6.64 2.33 11.30
C LEU A 9 6.06 1.67 12.56
N ASN A 10 6.59 0.50 12.94
CA ASN A 10 6.23 -0.17 14.18
C ASN A 10 6.54 0.67 15.42
N ASN A 11 7.64 1.43 15.42
CA ASN A 11 7.96 2.34 16.52
C ASN A 11 6.92 3.47 16.62
N ILE A 12 6.48 4.04 15.50
CA ILE A 12 5.39 5.04 15.47
C ILE A 12 4.11 4.44 16.05
N HIS A 13 3.68 3.28 15.55
CA HIS A 13 2.45 2.60 16.00
C HIS A 13 2.51 2.18 17.48
N SER A 14 3.67 1.74 17.97
CA SER A 14 3.88 1.36 19.37
C SER A 14 3.75 2.57 20.32
N ASN A 15 4.01 3.78 19.82
CA ASN A 15 3.76 5.03 20.53
C ASN A 15 2.32 5.55 20.38
N LYS A 16 1.39 4.71 19.87
CA LYS A 16 -0.02 5.05 19.62
C LYS A 16 -0.21 6.20 18.62
N LEU A 17 0.78 6.41 17.75
CA LEU A 17 0.71 7.36 16.64
C LEU A 17 0.36 6.64 15.34
N ILE A 18 -0.17 7.40 14.38
CA ILE A 18 -0.49 6.95 13.02
C ILE A 18 0.17 7.96 12.09
N HIS A 19 0.94 7.49 11.10
CA HIS A 19 1.67 8.36 10.20
C HIS A 19 0.72 9.22 9.35
N CYS A 20 -0.36 8.61 8.85
CA CYS A 20 -1.41 9.22 8.03
C CYS A 20 -0.98 9.67 6.62
N ASP A 21 0.31 9.71 6.30
CA ASP A 21 0.79 9.97 4.93
C ASP A 21 1.98 9.07 4.58
N PHE A 22 1.84 7.77 4.83
CA PHE A 22 2.94 6.84 4.71
C PHE A 22 3.15 6.41 3.25
N HIS A 23 4.20 6.94 2.62
CA HIS A 23 4.60 6.63 1.24
C HIS A 23 6.12 6.74 1.08
N ASP A 24 6.62 6.31 -0.07
CA ASP A 24 8.04 6.30 -0.46
C ASP A 24 8.75 7.65 -0.29
N GLY A 25 8.12 8.76 -0.70
CA GLY A 25 8.65 10.11 -0.56
C GLY A 25 8.90 10.57 0.89
N ASN A 26 8.35 9.88 1.89
CA ASN A 26 8.58 10.15 3.31
C ASN A 26 9.63 9.21 3.94
N ILE A 27 10.25 8.33 3.13
CA ILE A 27 11.36 7.45 3.52
C ILE A 27 12.68 8.09 3.12
N LEU A 28 13.47 8.51 4.10
CA LEU A 28 14.79 9.10 3.87
C LEU A 28 15.87 8.04 4.00
N ASN A 29 16.70 7.90 2.97
CA ASN A 29 17.90 7.08 3.01
C ASN A 29 19.13 7.95 3.29
N HIS A 30 19.73 7.76 4.46
CA HIS A 30 21.00 8.37 4.82
C HIS A 30 22.13 7.38 4.56
N ASN A 31 22.85 7.62 3.47
CA ASN A 31 24.03 6.86 3.12
C ASN A 31 25.22 7.38 3.95
N ASP A 32 25.58 6.65 5.01
CA ASP A 32 26.79 6.86 5.79
C ASP A 32 27.87 5.85 5.34
N LYS A 33 29.15 6.18 5.53
CA LYS A 33 30.31 5.37 5.10
C LYS A 33 30.30 3.94 5.61
N TYR A 34 29.55 3.65 6.68
CA TYR A 34 29.56 2.36 7.37
C TYR A 34 28.23 1.62 7.33
N GLU A 35 27.10 2.33 7.15
CA GLU A 35 25.77 1.72 7.16
C GLU A 35 24.72 2.66 6.55
N ASP A 36 23.89 2.16 5.64
CA ASP A 36 22.71 2.88 5.16
C ASP A 36 21.65 2.92 6.26
N LYS A 37 21.26 4.11 6.70
CA LYS A 37 20.20 4.31 7.70
C LYS A 37 18.93 4.80 7.05
N ILE A 38 17.82 4.16 7.40
CA ILE A 38 16.50 4.55 6.93
C ILE A 38 15.75 5.31 8.01
N TYR A 39 15.20 6.47 7.66
CA TYR A 39 14.38 7.29 8.55
C TYR A 39 13.00 7.52 7.94
N ILE A 40 11.98 7.48 8.79
CA ILE A 40 10.63 7.93 8.43
C ILE A 40 10.52 9.41 8.81
N SER A 41 10.11 10.23 7.85
CA SER A 41 9.98 11.67 7.99
C SER A 41 8.52 12.12 7.90
N ASP A 42 8.28 13.43 7.92
CA ASP A 42 6.96 14.06 7.80
C ASP A 42 5.86 13.49 8.74
N LEU A 43 6.14 13.55 10.04
CA LEU A 43 5.16 13.26 11.09
C LEU A 43 4.17 14.43 11.32
N GLY A 44 4.10 15.40 10.40
CA GLY A 44 3.24 16.58 10.54
C GLY A 44 1.76 16.20 10.66
N LEU A 45 1.34 15.13 10.00
CA LEU A 45 -0.03 14.61 10.07
C LEU A 45 -0.30 13.72 11.29
N CYS A 46 0.71 13.42 12.12
CA CYS A 46 0.53 12.72 13.38
C CYS A 46 -0.19 13.61 14.42
N GLN A 47 -1.50 13.81 14.24
CA GLN A 47 -2.48 14.33 15.21
C GLN A 47 -2.38 15.77 15.76
N PRO A 48 -1.88 16.77 15.01
CA PRO A 48 -2.64 18.04 15.02
C PRO A 48 -3.17 18.48 13.65
N VAL A 49 -2.55 18.09 12.54
CA VAL A 49 -2.90 18.67 11.22
C VAL A 49 -4.27 18.21 10.70
N LYS A 50 -4.79 17.07 11.17
CA LYS A 50 -6.20 16.67 10.92
C LYS A 50 -7.22 17.75 11.30
N LEU A 51 -6.90 18.67 12.20
CA LEU A 51 -7.80 19.76 12.61
C LEU A 51 -8.08 20.78 11.49
N PHE A 52 -7.22 20.86 10.46
CA PHE A 52 -7.35 21.84 9.39
C PHE A 52 -8.09 21.33 8.14
N LEU A 53 -8.32 20.02 8.03
CA LEU A 53 -9.05 19.43 6.91
C LEU A 53 -10.56 19.54 7.14
N LYS A 54 -11.32 19.87 6.09
CA LYS A 54 -12.79 19.79 6.17
C LYS A 54 -13.23 18.33 6.26
N LYS A 55 -14.46 18.11 6.74
CA LYS A 55 -15.06 16.81 7.07
C LYS A 55 -15.00 15.73 5.96
N TYR A 56 -14.69 16.08 4.71
CA TYR A 56 -14.65 15.19 3.55
C TYR A 56 -13.44 15.42 2.64
N ASP A 57 -12.50 16.24 3.10
CA ASP A 57 -11.27 16.51 2.37
C ASP A 57 -10.39 15.27 2.39
N ILE A 58 -9.79 14.95 1.24
CA ILE A 58 -8.85 13.84 1.10
C ILE A 58 -7.47 14.44 0.90
N TYR A 59 -6.52 14.06 1.75
CA TYR A 59 -5.13 14.50 1.68
C TYR A 59 -4.20 13.28 1.65
N GLY A 60 -3.23 13.29 0.72
CA GLY A 60 -2.18 12.30 0.64
C GLY A 60 -1.74 12.00 -0.80
N VAL A 61 -1.15 10.83 -1.01
CA VAL A 61 -0.66 10.34 -2.31
C VAL A 61 -1.49 9.14 -2.77
N ILE A 62 -2.42 9.34 -3.72
CA ILE A 62 -3.48 8.37 -4.10
C ILE A 62 -3.03 6.90 -4.16
N PRO A 63 -1.94 6.51 -4.87
CA PRO A 63 -1.48 5.12 -4.90
C PRO A 63 -1.24 4.47 -3.53
N PHE A 64 -0.80 5.24 -2.53
CA PHE A 64 -0.47 4.76 -1.19
C PHE A 64 -1.64 4.88 -0.20
N MET A 65 -2.76 5.47 -0.61
CA MET A 65 -3.92 5.68 0.25
C MET A 65 -4.81 4.43 0.28
N ALA A 66 -5.09 3.96 1.49
CA ALA A 66 -5.98 2.83 1.68
C ALA A 66 -7.42 3.12 1.20
N PRO A 67 -8.15 2.13 0.66
CA PRO A 67 -9.52 2.31 0.16
C PRO A 67 -10.46 2.97 1.16
N GLU A 68 -10.37 2.60 2.45
CA GLU A 68 -11.21 3.18 3.49
C GLU A 68 -10.92 4.65 3.76
N VAL A 69 -9.67 5.08 3.58
CA VAL A 69 -9.25 6.48 3.73
C VAL A 69 -9.75 7.31 2.56
N LEU A 70 -9.63 6.80 1.32
CA LEU A 70 -10.20 7.44 0.13
C LEU A 70 -11.72 7.62 0.24
N ARG A 71 -12.40 6.68 0.90
CA ARG A 71 -13.83 6.74 1.22
C ARG A 71 -14.18 7.65 2.41
N GLY A 72 -13.20 8.35 2.98
CA GLY A 72 -13.39 9.33 4.05
C GLY A 72 -13.47 8.75 5.45
N LYS A 73 -13.08 7.48 5.66
CA LYS A 73 -12.89 6.95 7.02
C LYS A 73 -11.58 7.48 7.60
N SER A 74 -11.50 7.50 8.93
CA SER A 74 -10.31 7.89 9.65
C SER A 74 -9.11 7.00 9.32
N PHE A 75 -7.93 7.62 9.16
CA PHE A 75 -6.67 6.88 9.18
C PHE A 75 -6.53 6.03 10.44
N THR A 76 -5.94 4.85 10.26
CA THR A 76 -5.66 3.84 11.29
C THR A 76 -4.25 3.31 11.11
N PRO A 77 -3.66 2.57 12.08
CA PRO A 77 -2.41 1.86 11.84
C PRO A 77 -2.49 0.94 10.60
N ALA A 78 -3.65 0.32 10.35
CA ALA A 78 -3.87 -0.53 9.19
C ALA A 78 -3.86 0.23 7.85
N SER A 79 -4.17 1.53 7.83
CA SER A 79 -4.03 2.34 6.61
C SER A 79 -2.56 2.65 6.31
N ASP A 80 -1.70 2.83 7.32
CA ASP A 80 -0.26 2.96 7.09
C ASP A 80 0.34 1.64 6.56
N ILE A 81 -0.18 0.48 7.01
CA ILE A 81 0.22 -0.84 6.49
C ILE A 81 -0.13 -1.02 5.02
N TYR A 82 -1.25 -0.44 4.57
CA TYR A 82 -1.56 -0.37 3.14
C TYR A 82 -0.51 0.45 2.39
N GLY A 83 -0.14 1.64 2.88
CA GLY A 83 0.95 2.43 2.28
C GLY A 83 2.27 1.65 2.22
N PHE A 84 2.60 0.92 3.28
CA PHE A 84 3.78 0.05 3.32
C PHE A 84 3.77 -1.04 2.24
N SER A 85 2.61 -1.62 1.94
CA SER A 85 2.49 -2.62 0.86
C SER A 85 2.77 -2.05 -0.53
N MET A 86 2.48 -0.77 -0.75
CA MET A 86 2.76 -0.09 -2.01
C MET A 86 4.25 0.19 -2.16
N ILE A 87 4.93 0.50 -1.05
CA ILE A 87 6.39 0.54 -1.00
C ILE A 87 6.96 -0.86 -1.27
N MET A 88 6.41 -1.93 -0.68
CA MET A 88 6.83 -3.30 -0.99
C MET A 88 6.74 -3.59 -2.50
N TRP A 89 5.63 -3.20 -3.13
CA TRP A 89 5.43 -3.39 -4.56
C TRP A 89 6.44 -2.58 -5.39
N GLU A 90 6.68 -1.31 -5.02
CA GLU A 90 7.65 -0.45 -5.70
C GLU A 90 9.08 -1.02 -5.64
N LEU A 91 9.46 -1.65 -4.52
CA LEU A 91 10.76 -2.30 -4.40
C LEU A 91 10.94 -3.52 -5.30
N THR A 92 9.86 -4.20 -5.69
CA THR A 92 9.94 -5.35 -6.61
C THR A 92 9.83 -4.91 -8.07
N SER A 93 9.03 -3.89 -8.36
CA SER A 93 8.84 -3.38 -9.73
C SER A 93 9.95 -2.45 -10.18
N GLY A 94 10.58 -1.73 -9.24
CA GLY A 94 11.52 -0.65 -9.55
C GLY A 94 10.86 0.62 -10.11
N VAL A 95 9.52 0.69 -10.11
CA VAL A 95 8.75 1.87 -10.53
C VAL A 95 7.65 2.20 -9.54
N PRO A 96 7.24 3.47 -9.42
CA PRO A 96 6.16 3.84 -8.51
C PRO A 96 4.80 3.18 -8.87
N PRO A 97 3.94 2.87 -7.89
CA PRO A 97 2.64 2.24 -8.12
C PRO A 97 1.73 3.11 -9.00
N PHE A 98 1.05 2.47 -9.94
CA PHE A 98 0.12 3.10 -10.90
C PHE A 98 0.73 4.22 -11.77
N ASN A 99 2.03 4.16 -12.06
CA ASN A 99 2.74 5.18 -12.82
C ASN A 99 2.24 5.42 -14.25
N ASN A 100 1.49 4.47 -14.82
CA ASN A 100 1.03 4.48 -16.20
C ASN A 100 -0.25 5.30 -16.43
N ARG A 101 -0.85 5.92 -15.40
CA ARG A 101 -2.12 6.66 -15.52
C ARG A 101 -2.18 7.91 -14.65
N ALA A 102 -3.23 8.71 -14.85
CA ALA A 102 -3.49 9.88 -14.04
C ALA A 102 -3.84 9.50 -12.59
N HIS A 103 -3.36 10.29 -11.63
CA HIS A 103 -3.71 10.15 -10.21
C HIS A 103 -4.88 11.07 -9.86
N ASP A 104 -6.07 10.65 -10.29
CA ASP A 104 -7.32 11.39 -10.17
C ASP A 104 -8.42 10.55 -9.50
N ILE A 105 -9.66 11.02 -9.59
CA ILE A 105 -10.83 10.33 -9.04
C ILE A 105 -11.02 8.94 -9.66
N GLN A 106 -10.65 8.72 -10.93
CA GLN A 106 -10.81 7.42 -11.58
C GLN A 106 -9.87 6.38 -10.97
N LEU A 107 -8.61 6.75 -10.70
CA LEU A 107 -7.70 5.87 -9.97
C LEU A 107 -8.21 5.58 -8.55
N SER A 108 -8.77 6.58 -7.88
CA SER A 108 -9.29 6.41 -6.52
C SER A 108 -10.53 5.48 -6.48
N LEU A 109 -11.40 5.56 -7.49
CA LEU A 109 -12.54 4.65 -7.67
C LEU A 109 -12.05 3.23 -7.95
N SER A 110 -11.10 3.07 -8.87
CA SER A 110 -10.40 1.83 -9.18
C SER A 110 -9.84 1.13 -7.93
N ILE A 111 -9.07 1.86 -7.11
CA ILE A 111 -8.50 1.35 -5.85
C ILE A 111 -9.61 0.89 -4.90
N CYS A 112 -10.66 1.70 -4.75
CA CYS A 112 -11.82 1.37 -3.91
C CYS A 112 -12.60 0.14 -4.41
N LYS A 113 -12.52 -0.18 -5.71
CA LYS A 113 -13.11 -1.40 -6.29
C LYS A 113 -12.19 -2.61 -6.19
N GLY A 114 -11.03 -2.48 -5.53
CA GLY A 114 -10.08 -3.56 -5.32
C GLY A 114 -8.97 -3.64 -6.37
N GLU A 115 -8.82 -2.64 -7.25
CA GLU A 115 -7.67 -2.59 -8.17
C GLU A 115 -6.37 -2.50 -7.36
N ARG A 116 -5.37 -3.30 -7.75
CA ARG A 116 -4.01 -3.31 -7.19
C ARG A 116 -3.01 -3.38 -8.34
N PRO A 117 -1.77 -2.90 -8.15
CA PRO A 117 -0.73 -3.06 -9.16
C PRO A 117 -0.47 -4.53 -9.50
N GLU A 118 -0.07 -4.80 -10.74
CA GLU A 118 0.23 -6.14 -11.23
C GLU A 118 1.42 -6.74 -10.49
N ILE A 119 1.34 -8.02 -10.10
CA ILE A 119 2.44 -8.70 -9.42
C ILE A 119 3.57 -8.96 -10.41
N ILE A 120 4.76 -8.48 -10.08
CA ILE A 120 5.95 -8.64 -10.91
C ILE A 120 6.35 -10.12 -10.96
N GLU A 121 6.53 -10.62 -12.17
CA GLU A 121 6.99 -12.00 -12.40
C GLU A 121 8.29 -12.27 -11.63
N ASN A 122 8.43 -13.48 -11.12
CA ASN A 122 9.60 -13.92 -10.34
C ASN A 122 9.78 -13.23 -8.97
N THR A 123 8.81 -12.42 -8.51
CA THR A 123 8.78 -12.00 -7.11
C THR A 123 8.59 -13.23 -6.21
N PRO A 124 9.42 -13.45 -5.17
CA PRO A 124 9.26 -14.55 -4.22
C PRO A 124 7.83 -14.64 -3.67
N GLN A 125 7.25 -15.84 -3.65
CA GLN A 125 5.84 -16.04 -3.29
C GLN A 125 5.54 -15.59 -1.86
N CYS A 126 6.43 -15.88 -0.91
CA CYS A 126 6.31 -15.42 0.48
C CYS A 126 6.28 -13.89 0.62
N TYR A 127 6.96 -13.18 -0.29
CA TYR A 127 6.91 -11.72 -0.38
C TYR A 127 5.57 -11.25 -0.94
N VAL A 128 5.11 -11.87 -2.03
CA VAL A 128 3.79 -11.60 -2.64
C VAL A 128 2.67 -11.83 -1.64
N ASP A 129 2.72 -12.92 -0.87
CA ASP A 129 1.71 -13.26 0.12
C ASP A 129 1.64 -12.22 1.24
N LEU A 130 2.80 -11.79 1.76
CA LEU A 130 2.85 -10.74 2.79
C LEU A 130 2.35 -9.40 2.24
N MET A 131 2.83 -9.00 1.05
CA MET A 131 2.40 -7.78 0.37
C MET A 131 0.89 -7.77 0.17
N LYS A 132 0.33 -8.90 -0.29
CA LYS A 132 -1.11 -9.06 -0.47
C LYS A 132 -1.89 -8.99 0.83
N LYS A 133 -1.34 -9.54 1.91
CA LYS A 133 -1.95 -9.42 3.24
C LYS A 133 -1.96 -7.97 3.73
N CYS A 134 -0.89 -7.21 3.46
CA CYS A 134 -0.78 -5.80 3.85
C CYS A 134 -1.73 -4.88 3.06
N TRP A 135 -2.09 -5.20 1.82
CA TRP A 135 -3.03 -4.39 1.01
C TRP A 135 -4.47 -4.93 0.95
N ASN A 136 -4.83 -5.82 1.88
CA ASN A 136 -6.16 -6.43 1.93
C ASN A 136 -7.25 -5.33 1.93
N GLU A 137 -8.35 -5.58 1.23
CA GLU A 137 -9.47 -4.65 1.17
C GLU A 137 -10.07 -4.41 2.57
N ASP A 138 -10.19 -5.47 3.38
CA ASP A 138 -10.59 -5.34 4.78
C ASP A 138 -9.39 -4.90 5.64
N PRO A 139 -9.42 -3.71 6.27
CA PRO A 139 -8.33 -3.25 7.13
C PRO A 139 -8.11 -4.13 8.36
N SER A 140 -9.11 -4.90 8.81
CA SER A 140 -8.98 -5.81 9.96
C SER A 140 -8.20 -7.09 9.63
N GLU A 141 -8.12 -7.46 8.36
CA GLU A 141 -7.35 -8.61 7.88
C GLU A 141 -5.87 -8.27 7.63
N ARG A 142 -5.52 -6.97 7.66
CA ARG A 142 -4.13 -6.50 7.51
C ARG A 142 -3.35 -6.79 8.79
N PRO A 143 -2.12 -7.31 8.69
CA PRO A 143 -1.28 -7.55 9.86
C PRO A 143 -0.88 -6.21 10.53
N SER A 144 -0.68 -6.25 11.84
CA SER A 144 -0.04 -5.15 12.55
C SER A 144 1.42 -4.98 12.12
N SER A 145 1.96 -3.77 12.23
CA SER A 145 3.39 -3.49 11.95
C SER A 145 4.32 -4.42 12.74
N LYS A 146 3.98 -4.75 13.99
CA LYS A 146 4.70 -5.72 14.82
C LYS A 146 4.74 -7.12 14.22
N GLU A 147 3.64 -7.60 13.64
CA GLU A 147 3.60 -8.91 12.97
C GLU A 147 4.44 -8.89 11.71
N VAL A 148 4.36 -7.81 10.92
CA VAL A 148 5.16 -7.65 9.70
C VAL A 148 6.66 -7.61 10.02
N VAL A 149 7.10 -6.87 11.05
CA VAL A 149 8.49 -6.86 11.55
C VAL A 149 8.97 -8.29 11.85
N LYS A 150 8.15 -9.09 12.55
CA LYS A 150 8.50 -10.47 12.88
C LYS A 150 8.62 -11.36 11.65
N ILE A 151 7.73 -11.21 10.67
CA ILE A 151 7.76 -12.00 9.44
C ILE A 151 9.02 -11.67 8.64
N ILE A 152 9.27 -10.38 8.37
CA ILE A 152 10.42 -9.93 7.59
C ILE A 152 11.73 -10.22 8.33
N GLY A 153 11.76 -10.05 9.65
CA GLY A 153 12.93 -10.36 10.47
C GLY A 153 13.38 -11.82 10.33
N LYS A 154 12.44 -12.76 10.22
CA LYS A 154 12.76 -14.18 9.99
C LYS A 154 13.42 -14.45 8.63
N TRP A 155 13.20 -13.60 7.64
CA TRP A 155 13.84 -13.74 6.32
C TRP A 155 15.30 -13.27 6.33
N ILE A 156 15.67 -12.40 7.27
CA ILE A 156 16.97 -11.73 7.31
C ILE A 156 17.87 -12.33 8.38
N TYR A 157 17.33 -12.53 9.58
CA TYR A 157 18.07 -13.07 10.71
C TYR A 157 17.85 -14.57 10.80
N CYS A 158 18.94 -15.32 10.92
CA CYS A 158 18.86 -16.75 11.20
C CYS A 158 18.20 -16.95 12.57
N PRO A 159 17.02 -17.58 12.65
CA PRO A 159 16.43 -17.92 13.94
C PRO A 159 17.32 -18.94 14.67
N SER A 160 17.11 -19.12 15.98
CA SER A 160 17.66 -20.30 16.65
C SER A 160 17.19 -21.58 15.94
N ASN A 161 17.97 -22.66 16.00
CA ASN A 161 17.65 -23.92 15.30
C ASN A 161 16.23 -24.43 15.58
N ASP A 162 15.68 -24.16 16.78
CA ASP A 162 14.34 -24.57 17.21
C ASP A 162 13.20 -23.80 16.51
N GLU A 163 13.49 -22.63 15.91
CA GLU A 163 12.51 -21.81 15.18
C GLU A 163 12.53 -22.04 13.65
N ILE A 164 13.49 -22.81 13.15
CA ILE A 164 13.63 -23.11 11.71
C ILE A 164 12.67 -24.24 11.34
N ASN A 165 11.54 -23.89 10.74
CA ASN A 165 10.60 -24.86 10.15
C ASN A 165 10.73 -24.94 8.61
N GLU A 166 10.14 -25.98 8.01
CA GLU A 166 10.18 -26.20 6.56
C GLU A 166 9.58 -25.03 5.76
N LYS A 167 8.57 -24.35 6.30
CA LYS A 167 8.00 -23.15 5.66
C LYS A 167 9.03 -22.03 5.56
N LEU A 168 9.79 -21.77 6.62
CA LEU A 168 10.82 -20.74 6.61
C LEU A 168 11.97 -21.11 5.65
N LYS A 169 12.39 -22.38 5.62
CA LYS A 169 13.39 -22.86 4.64
C LYS A 169 12.91 -22.64 3.21
N SER A 170 11.64 -22.97 2.93
CA SER A 170 11.01 -22.72 1.63
C SER A 170 11.04 -21.25 1.25
N ASN A 171 10.60 -20.36 2.16
CA ASN A 171 10.62 -18.92 1.92
C ASN A 171 12.03 -18.42 1.58
N ILE A 172 13.05 -18.84 2.34
CA ILE A 172 14.45 -18.44 2.10
C ILE A 172 14.92 -18.94 0.72
N MET A 173 14.56 -20.18 0.35
CA MET A 173 14.90 -20.72 -0.97
C MET A 173 14.24 -19.97 -2.11
N GLU A 174 13.04 -19.43 -1.94
CA GLU A 174 12.40 -18.57 -2.95
C GLU A 174 13.24 -17.31 -3.21
N PHE A 175 13.81 -16.68 -2.17
CA PHE A 175 14.70 -15.53 -2.34
C PHE A 175 16.04 -15.90 -2.99
N ILE A 176 16.63 -17.04 -2.63
CA ILE A 176 17.91 -17.51 -3.21
C ILE A 176 17.75 -17.84 -4.70
N ASN A 177 16.63 -18.46 -5.07
CA ASN A 177 16.37 -18.88 -6.44
C ASN A 177 15.76 -17.76 -7.31
N ALA A 178 15.42 -16.60 -6.73
CA ALA A 178 14.87 -15.49 -7.49
C ALA A 178 15.93 -14.95 -8.47
N PRO A 179 15.56 -14.73 -9.75
CA PRO A 179 16.47 -14.19 -10.75
C PRO A 179 16.89 -12.76 -10.38
N ILE A 180 18.19 -12.51 -10.38
CA ILE A 180 18.76 -11.19 -10.14
C ILE A 180 18.76 -10.41 -11.46
N GLY A 181 18.04 -9.29 -11.53
CA GLY A 181 18.26 -8.27 -12.57
C GLY A 181 17.53 -8.45 -13.90
N ARG A 182 16.21 -8.67 -13.90
CA ARG A 182 15.36 -8.30 -15.04
C ARG A 182 14.16 -7.52 -14.51
N HIS A 183 14.28 -6.20 -14.50
CA HIS A 183 13.11 -5.36 -14.25
C HIS A 183 12.18 -5.48 -15.45
N SER A 184 10.92 -5.69 -15.14
CA SER A 184 9.79 -5.84 -16.03
C SER A 184 9.80 -4.82 -17.18
N ASP A 185 9.15 -5.15 -18.30
CA ASP A 185 8.86 -4.22 -19.41
C ASP A 185 7.91 -3.05 -19.00
N LEU A 186 7.80 -2.75 -17.70
CA LEU A 186 7.02 -1.64 -17.19
C LEU A 186 7.60 -0.32 -17.68
N ALA A 187 6.71 0.58 -18.09
CA ALA A 187 7.08 1.91 -18.53
C ALA A 187 7.86 2.63 -17.41
N ILE A 188 9.13 2.95 -17.68
CA ILE A 188 9.97 3.76 -16.81
C ILE A 188 9.46 5.22 -16.80
N GLU A 189 8.85 5.65 -17.91
CA GLU A 189 8.24 6.97 -18.01
C GLU A 189 6.85 7.00 -17.36
N SER A 190 6.73 7.79 -16.29
CA SER A 190 5.47 8.05 -15.63
C SER A 190 4.53 8.90 -16.49
N HIS A 191 3.24 8.59 -16.45
CA HIS A 191 2.19 9.39 -17.04
C HIS A 191 2.26 10.83 -16.52
N SER A 192 2.08 11.82 -17.41
CA SER A 192 2.26 13.25 -17.08
C SER A 192 1.36 13.79 -15.95
N LYS A 193 0.23 13.11 -15.70
CA LYS A 193 -0.71 13.40 -14.60
C LYS A 193 -0.57 12.46 -13.39
N ALA A 194 0.45 11.60 -13.36
CA ALA A 194 0.82 10.87 -12.15
C ALA A 194 1.46 11.85 -11.16
N CYS A 195 1.10 11.76 -9.88
CA CYS A 195 1.60 12.65 -8.85
C CYS A 195 1.85 11.90 -7.53
N TYR A 196 3.13 11.86 -7.16
CA TYR A 196 3.70 11.16 -6.00
C TYR A 196 4.06 12.12 -4.85
N LYS A 197 3.42 13.30 -4.83
CA LYS A 197 3.55 14.28 -3.77
C LYS A 197 2.22 14.45 -3.06
N SER A 198 2.29 14.58 -1.74
CA SER A 198 1.14 14.79 -0.87
C SER A 198 0.43 16.08 -1.25
N ARG A 199 -0.90 15.99 -1.39
CA ARG A 199 -1.74 17.12 -1.77
C ARG A 199 -3.16 16.92 -1.27
N LEU A 200 -3.86 18.04 -1.11
CA LEU A 200 -5.31 18.03 -1.03
C LEU A 200 -5.86 17.66 -2.41
N LEU A 201 -6.72 16.64 -2.48
CA LEU A 201 -7.35 16.23 -3.74
C LEU A 201 -8.43 17.25 -4.16
N ASP A 202 -8.68 17.33 -5.46
CA ASP A 202 -9.67 18.23 -6.07
C ASP A 202 -11.11 17.67 -6.02
N PHE A 203 -11.29 16.53 -5.35
CA PHE A 203 -12.57 15.91 -5.06
C PHE A 203 -12.65 15.46 -3.60
N THR A 204 -13.87 15.26 -3.12
CA THR A 204 -14.16 14.83 -1.74
C THR A 204 -14.51 13.35 -1.67
N SER A 205 -14.42 12.78 -0.47
CA SER A 205 -14.86 11.41 -0.23
C SER A 205 -16.36 11.21 -0.50
N ASN A 206 -17.19 12.24 -0.29
CA ASN A 206 -18.62 12.17 -0.61
C ASN A 206 -18.86 11.95 -2.10
N LYS A 207 -18.21 12.76 -2.96
CA LYS A 207 -18.33 12.61 -4.41
C LYS A 207 -17.86 11.23 -4.87
N LEU A 208 -16.78 10.72 -4.28
CA LEU A 208 -16.27 9.38 -4.59
C LEU A 208 -17.27 8.29 -4.18
N ASN A 209 -17.85 8.39 -2.97
CA ASN A 209 -18.84 7.44 -2.48
C ASN A 209 -20.14 7.47 -3.28
N GLU A 210 -20.63 8.67 -3.67
CA GLU A 210 -21.81 8.83 -4.53
C GLU A 210 -21.65 8.08 -5.86
N ILE A 211 -20.48 8.18 -6.49
CA ILE A 211 -20.21 7.46 -7.74
C ILE A 211 -20.20 5.95 -7.51
N LEU A 212 -19.51 5.46 -6.47
CA LEU A 212 -19.47 4.03 -6.13
C LEU A 212 -20.86 3.46 -5.85
N GLU A 213 -21.72 4.21 -5.16
CA GLU A 213 -23.10 3.81 -4.87
C GLU A 213 -23.95 3.77 -6.14
N SER A 214 -23.81 4.76 -7.03
CA SER A 214 -24.54 4.80 -8.31
C SER A 214 -24.20 3.64 -9.24
N GLU A 215 -22.91 3.30 -9.40
CA GLU A 215 -22.48 2.19 -10.24
C GLU A 215 -22.89 0.82 -9.66
N ASN A 216 -22.93 0.71 -8.34
CA ASN A 216 -23.44 -0.51 -7.68
C ASN A 216 -24.94 -0.70 -7.95
N LEU A 217 -25.72 0.38 -7.95
CA LEU A 217 -27.14 0.34 -8.27
C LEU A 217 -27.38 -0.05 -9.73
N ASP A 218 -26.61 0.50 -10.67
CA ASP A 218 -26.69 0.14 -12.09
C ASP A 218 -26.35 -1.35 -12.31
N ASN A 219 -25.33 -1.86 -11.63
CA ASN A 219 -24.97 -3.28 -11.68
C ASN A 219 -26.07 -4.19 -11.10
N TYR A 220 -26.75 -3.75 -10.05
CA TYR A 220 -27.88 -4.48 -9.46
C TYR A 220 -29.07 -4.52 -10.43
N ILE A 221 -29.44 -3.38 -11.01
CA ILE A 221 -30.51 -3.27 -12.00
C ILE A 221 -30.21 -4.14 -13.23
N ILE A 222 -28.97 -4.12 -13.75
CA ILE A 222 -28.56 -4.95 -14.89
C ILE A 222 -28.66 -6.45 -14.54
N LYS A 223 -28.25 -6.85 -13.33
CA LYS A 223 -28.38 -8.24 -12.88
C LYS A 223 -29.84 -8.66 -12.74
N ASP A 224 -30.69 -7.81 -12.17
CA ASP A 224 -32.12 -8.05 -12.02
C ASP A 224 -32.83 -8.17 -13.38
N LEU A 225 -32.57 -7.24 -14.31
CA LEU A 225 -33.12 -7.29 -15.67
C LEU A 225 -32.69 -8.55 -16.43
N LYS A 226 -31.42 -8.96 -16.29
CA LYS A 226 -30.93 -10.24 -16.83
C LYS A 226 -31.62 -11.44 -16.18
N SER A 227 -31.88 -11.41 -14.88
CA SER A 227 -32.58 -12.48 -14.16
C SER A 227 -34.07 -12.61 -14.57
N LEU A 228 -34.66 -11.49 -15.04
CA LEU A 228 -36.03 -11.42 -15.56
C LEU A 228 -36.12 -11.77 -17.06
N GLY A 229 -35.02 -12.18 -17.70
CA GLY A 229 -35.00 -12.56 -19.12
C GLY A 229 -35.15 -11.40 -20.09
N MET A 230 -34.98 -10.16 -19.64
CA MET A 230 -35.02 -8.98 -20.50
C MET A 230 -33.68 -8.80 -21.23
N GLN A 231 -33.70 -8.74 -22.56
CA GLN A 231 -32.52 -8.36 -23.34
C GLN A 231 -32.30 -6.84 -23.22
N ILE A 232 -31.09 -6.47 -22.81
CA ILE A 232 -30.58 -5.08 -22.77
C ILE A 232 -29.89 -4.79 -24.10
#